data_AF-A0AAD6XS34-F1
#
_entry.id   AF-A0AAD6XS34-F1
#
_cell.length_a   1.000
_cell.length_b   1.000
_cell.length_c   1.000
_cell.angle_alpha   90.00
_cell.angle_beta   90.00
_cell.angle_gamma   90.00
#
_symmetry.space_group_name_H-M   'P 1'
#
loop_
_entity.id
_entity.type
_entity.pdbx_description
1 polymer ?
#
loop_
_entity_poly.entity_id
_entity_poly.type
_entity_poly.pdbx_seq_one_letter_code
_entity_poly.pdbx_strand_id
1 'polypeptide(L)'
;MKPKYSNQTVYECTYIPCTNKSGRKSEWGGKLRACSRCSVAGKGVALYCSVQCQKDDWPRHKVQCNRDQEEKHAMPESEQKTIEDVVIWDRKNRPKLISAAISALDLCHYPDNADEYVFFVALIDTPGAKHRYSVGWAAPISFEQYENKYGARSGDPRNDQRIGQERARLKSPSCISFQIVEYASNDGCRNTFQTWMMPKDLHGYRTAGFGVLNWWEILKAQCGHPKNPNPPNQLLSPPFNGNLMAVKAWRDLYLPDIHLAAIDALGLDEDPSAGQKRFLLIYLRYTGLPEIPEFLIVENAFVFSLEEAAIMVHSTVRTTWY
;
A
#
# COMPACT_ATOMS: atom_id res chain seq x y z
N MET A 1 -5.47 -38.74 -4.48
CA MET A 1 -4.35 -37.83 -4.80
C MET A 1 -4.83 -36.40 -4.59
N LYS A 2 -4.24 -35.65 -3.64
CA LYS A 2 -4.60 -34.23 -3.42
C LYS A 2 -3.75 -33.35 -4.35
N PRO A 3 -4.33 -32.40 -5.12
CA PRO A 3 -3.53 -31.49 -5.92
C PRO A 3 -2.81 -30.50 -4.99
N LYS A 4 -1.48 -30.41 -5.14
CA LYS A 4 -0.67 -29.35 -4.50
C LYS A 4 -0.86 -28.08 -5.32
N TYR A 5 -1.65 -27.14 -4.81
CA TYR A 5 -1.65 -25.77 -5.31
C TYR A 5 -0.45 -25.01 -4.71
N SER A 6 0.55 -24.72 -5.53
CA SER A 6 1.59 -23.75 -5.18
C SER A 6 1.10 -22.35 -5.54
N ASN A 7 0.80 -21.53 -4.53
CA ASN A 7 0.56 -20.09 -4.67
C ASN A 7 1.87 -19.35 -5.02
N GLN A 8 2.41 -19.62 -6.21
CA GLN A 8 3.47 -18.81 -6.80
C GLN A 8 2.78 -17.75 -7.64
N THR A 9 2.73 -16.52 -7.12
CA THR A 9 2.39 -15.34 -7.90
C THR A 9 3.34 -15.30 -9.09
N VAL A 10 2.80 -15.56 -10.27
CA VAL A 10 3.54 -15.50 -11.52
C VAL A 10 3.83 -14.03 -11.77
N TYR A 11 5.04 -13.59 -11.42
CA TYR A 11 5.58 -12.35 -11.95
C TYR A 11 5.83 -12.59 -13.43
N GLU A 12 4.85 -12.27 -14.28
CA GLU A 12 5.07 -12.19 -15.72
C GLU A 12 6.26 -11.26 -15.96
N CYS A 13 7.23 -11.75 -16.74
CA CYS A 13 8.39 -10.98 -17.17
C CYS A 13 7.89 -9.71 -17.87
N THR A 14 7.87 -8.58 -17.15
CA THR A 14 7.30 -7.33 -17.63
C THR A 14 8.09 -6.70 -18.77
N TYR A 15 9.26 -7.25 -19.11
CA TYR A 15 10.07 -6.76 -20.22
C TYR A 15 10.48 -7.92 -21.12
N ILE A 16 9.95 -7.85 -22.34
CA ILE A 16 10.24 -8.67 -23.52
C ILE A 16 9.89 -10.15 -23.31
N PRO A 17 8.83 -10.69 -23.94
CA PRO A 17 8.66 -12.13 -23.98
C PRO A 17 9.94 -12.72 -24.59
N CYS A 18 10.64 -13.61 -23.88
CA CYS A 18 11.73 -14.42 -24.45
C CYS A 18 11.10 -15.22 -25.62
N THR A 19 10.97 -14.61 -26.80
CA THR A 19 10.69 -15.32 -28.04
C THR A 19 12.03 -15.93 -28.44
N ASN A 20 12.40 -17.04 -27.78
CA ASN A 20 13.41 -17.90 -28.37
C ASN A 20 12.97 -18.13 -29.83
N LYS A 21 13.90 -17.97 -30.79
CA LYS A 21 13.64 -18.19 -32.22
C LYS A 21 13.05 -19.58 -32.53
N SER A 22 13.01 -20.48 -31.56
CA SER A 22 12.37 -21.80 -31.61
C SER A 22 10.88 -21.82 -31.27
N GLY A 23 10.23 -20.71 -30.93
CA GLY A 23 8.79 -20.64 -30.67
C GLY A 23 8.29 -21.45 -29.46
N ARG A 24 9.19 -22.09 -28.70
CA ARG A 24 8.82 -22.83 -27.50
C ARG A 24 8.70 -21.86 -26.34
N LYS A 25 7.46 -21.69 -25.85
CA LYS A 25 7.20 -21.19 -24.50
C LYS A 25 8.05 -22.04 -23.56
N SER A 26 9.05 -21.46 -22.89
CA SER A 26 9.74 -22.20 -21.84
C SER A 26 8.74 -22.54 -20.75
N GLU A 27 8.71 -23.80 -20.33
CA GLU A 27 8.02 -24.21 -19.11
C GLU A 27 8.82 -23.63 -17.93
N TRP A 28 8.45 -22.44 -17.46
CA TRP A 28 9.29 -21.62 -16.58
C TRP A 28 9.34 -22.12 -15.13
N GLY A 29 10.17 -23.14 -14.89
CA GLY A 29 10.76 -23.45 -13.57
C GLY A 29 12.20 -22.93 -13.40
N GLY A 30 12.77 -22.24 -14.40
CA GLY A 30 14.15 -21.75 -14.38
C GLY A 30 14.32 -20.45 -13.58
N LYS A 31 15.41 -20.34 -12.80
CA LYS A 31 15.79 -19.10 -12.12
C LYS A 31 16.21 -18.03 -13.14
N LEU A 32 15.57 -16.86 -13.10
CA LEU A 32 15.97 -15.68 -13.89
C LEU A 32 17.34 -15.17 -13.44
N ARG A 33 18.13 -14.68 -14.40
CA ARG A 33 19.45 -14.09 -14.19
C ARG A 33 19.36 -12.57 -14.28
N ALA A 34 19.85 -11.88 -13.26
CA ALA A 34 19.96 -10.42 -13.27
C ALA A 34 21.14 -9.93 -14.11
N CYS A 35 21.01 -8.77 -14.74
CA CYS A 35 22.18 -8.01 -15.20
C CYS A 35 23.07 -7.68 -14.00
N SER A 36 24.36 -8.01 -14.08
CA SER A 36 25.33 -7.78 -13.00
C SER A 36 25.77 -6.32 -12.86
N ARG A 37 25.55 -5.50 -13.90
CA ARG A 37 25.90 -4.06 -13.86
C ARG A 37 24.80 -3.27 -13.18
N CYS A 38 23.58 -3.29 -13.71
CA CYS A 38 22.45 -2.58 -13.10
C CYS A 38 21.80 -3.32 -11.92
N SER A 39 22.54 -4.17 -11.19
CA SER A 39 22.02 -4.81 -9.99
C SER A 39 22.05 -3.88 -8.79
N VAL A 40 20.88 -3.70 -8.18
CA VAL A 40 20.68 -2.98 -6.92
C VAL A 40 20.39 -4.04 -5.86
N ALA A 41 21.24 -4.12 -4.83
CA ALA A 41 21.20 -5.17 -3.80
C ALA A 41 21.16 -6.62 -4.36
N GLY A 42 22.03 -6.91 -5.34
CA GLY A 42 22.14 -8.25 -5.94
C GLY A 42 20.96 -8.66 -6.84
N LYS A 43 20.05 -7.73 -7.17
CA LYS A 43 18.94 -7.96 -8.09
C LYS A 43 18.92 -6.89 -9.18
N GLY A 44 19.23 -7.32 -10.41
CA GLY A 44 19.20 -6.52 -11.64
C GLY A 44 17.85 -5.88 -11.89
N VAL A 45 17.87 -4.64 -12.40
CA VAL A 45 16.69 -4.00 -13.01
C VAL A 45 16.23 -4.84 -14.21
N ALA A 46 17.18 -5.33 -15.00
CA ALA A 46 16.91 -6.27 -16.10
C ALA A 46 17.11 -7.73 -15.66
N LEU A 47 16.11 -8.56 -15.94
CA LEU A 47 16.10 -10.00 -15.68
C LEU A 47 16.02 -10.76 -17.00
N TYR A 48 16.85 -11.79 -17.15
CA TYR A 48 16.97 -12.56 -18.37
C TYR A 48 16.83 -14.06 -18.10
N CYS A 49 16.23 -14.77 -19.04
CA CYS A 49 16.07 -16.22 -18.98
C CYS A 49 17.36 -16.98 -19.25
N SER A 50 18.26 -16.37 -20.04
CA SER A 50 19.55 -16.93 -20.40
C SER A 50 20.55 -15.80 -20.67
N VAL A 51 21.84 -16.15 -20.71
CA VAL A 51 22.90 -15.22 -21.14
C VAL A 51 22.72 -14.81 -22.60
N GLN A 52 22.15 -15.69 -23.43
CA GLN A 52 21.89 -15.36 -24.83
C GLN A 52 20.86 -14.24 -24.95
N CYS A 53 19.75 -14.32 -24.22
CA CYS A 53 18.75 -13.25 -24.21
C CYS A 53 19.29 -11.93 -23.68
N GLN A 54 20.21 -11.96 -22.70
CA GLN A 54 20.91 -10.76 -22.26
C GLN A 54 21.78 -10.17 -23.38
N LYS A 55 22.51 -11.00 -24.14
CA LYS A 55 23.33 -10.54 -25.27
C LYS A 55 22.47 -9.96 -26.40
N ASP A 56 21.35 -10.60 -26.69
CA ASP A 56 20.43 -10.18 -27.76
C ASP A 56 19.76 -8.82 -27.44
N ASP A 57 19.39 -8.58 -26.17
CA ASP A 57 18.82 -7.31 -25.72
C ASP A 57 19.89 -6.24 -25.39
N TRP A 58 21.16 -6.64 -25.29
CA TRP A 58 22.26 -5.75 -24.88
C TRP A 58 22.34 -4.43 -25.66
N PRO A 59 22.18 -4.39 -27.00
CA PRO A 59 22.22 -3.12 -27.74
C PRO A 59 21.19 -2.10 -27.26
N ARG A 60 20.00 -2.56 -26.83
CA ARG A 60 18.94 -1.70 -26.28
C ARG A 60 19.19 -1.42 -24.80
N HIS A 61 19.50 -2.46 -24.03
CA HIS A 61 19.69 -2.35 -22.58
C HIS A 61 20.92 -1.50 -22.19
N LYS A 62 21.99 -1.52 -23.00
CA LYS A 62 23.26 -0.84 -22.69
C LYS A 62 23.08 0.64 -22.37
N VAL A 63 22.23 1.35 -23.12
CA VAL A 63 22.00 2.79 -22.90
C VAL A 63 21.39 3.03 -21.52
N GLN A 64 20.33 2.29 -21.18
CA GLN A 64 19.68 2.38 -19.87
C GLN A 64 20.62 1.92 -18.75
N CYS A 65 21.32 0.80 -18.94
CA CYS A 65 22.23 0.24 -17.96
C CYS A 65 23.37 1.21 -17.63
N ASN A 66 23.94 1.89 -18.63
CA ASN A 66 25.00 2.87 -18.39
C ASN A 66 24.46 4.09 -17.65
N ARG A 67 23.29 4.60 -18.03
CA ARG A 67 22.64 5.72 -17.32
C ARG A 67 22.38 5.39 -15.85
N ASP A 68 21.79 4.21 -15.58
CA ASP A 68 21.53 3.74 -14.21
C ASP A 68 22.83 3.62 -13.39
N GLN A 69 23.94 3.23 -14.04
CA GLN A 69 25.25 3.16 -13.39
C GLN A 69 25.83 4.54 -13.11
N GLU A 70 25.76 5.45 -14.06
CA GLU A 70 26.21 6.83 -13.91
C GLU A 70 25.43 7.55 -12.80
N GLU A 71 24.10 7.41 -12.78
CA GLU A 71 23.24 7.94 -11.71
C GLU A 71 23.60 7.33 -10.36
N LYS A 72 23.82 6.01 -10.29
CA LYS A 72 24.26 5.35 -9.06
C LYS A 72 25.62 5.87 -8.59
N HIS A 73 26.59 6.04 -9.49
CA HIS A 73 27.94 6.50 -9.15
C HIS A 73 28.00 7.99 -8.80
N ALA A 74 27.10 8.81 -9.35
CA ALA A 74 26.98 10.21 -9.01
C ALA A 74 26.41 10.44 -7.60
N MET A 75 25.76 9.42 -7.03
CA MET A 75 25.10 9.49 -5.74
C MET A 75 26.05 9.17 -4.58
N PRO A 76 25.95 9.88 -3.44
CA PRO A 76 26.67 9.52 -2.22
C PRO A 76 26.41 8.07 -1.78
N GLU A 77 27.43 7.39 -1.27
CA GLU A 77 27.32 5.97 -0.85
C GLU A 77 26.20 5.74 0.19
N SER A 78 25.96 6.71 1.09
CA SER A 78 24.87 6.67 2.05
C SER A 78 23.49 6.64 1.39
N GLU A 79 23.29 7.44 0.34
CA GLU A 79 22.04 7.49 -0.42
C GLU A 79 21.86 6.23 -1.28
N GLN A 80 22.95 5.70 -1.86
CA GLN A 80 22.89 4.43 -2.59
C GLN A 80 22.38 3.29 -1.71
N LYS A 81 22.88 3.21 -0.46
CA LYS A 81 22.41 2.22 0.52
C LYS A 81 20.94 2.43 0.90
N THR A 82 20.53 3.68 1.10
CA THR A 82 19.12 4.02 1.33
C THR A 82 18.22 3.52 0.19
N ILE A 83 18.59 3.78 -1.08
CA ILE A 83 17.84 3.27 -2.24
C ILE A 83 17.79 1.75 -2.25
N GLU A 84 18.92 1.09 -2.00
CA GLU A 84 18.99 -0.37 -1.94
C GLU A 84 18.04 -0.93 -0.87
N ASP A 85 18.04 -0.34 0.33
CA ASP A 85 17.17 -0.74 1.43
C ASP A 85 15.68 -0.50 1.11
N VAL A 86 15.33 0.62 0.47
CA VAL A 86 13.96 0.92 0.02
C VAL A 86 13.50 -0.09 -1.03
N VAL A 87 14.33 -0.41 -2.02
CA VAL A 87 14.00 -1.38 -3.08
C VAL A 87 13.82 -2.79 -2.51
N ILE A 88 14.62 -3.19 -1.52
CA ILE A 88 14.43 -4.47 -0.81
C ILE A 88 13.09 -4.46 -0.06
N TRP A 89 12.80 -3.36 0.64
CA TRP A 89 11.57 -3.20 1.42
C TRP A 89 10.32 -3.23 0.53
N ASP A 90 10.31 -2.48 -0.57
CA ASP A 90 9.23 -2.45 -1.57
C ASP A 90 8.94 -3.86 -2.03
N ARG A 91 9.94 -4.56 -2.58
CA ARG A 91 9.75 -5.93 -3.10
C ARG A 91 9.15 -6.89 -2.08
N LYS A 92 9.52 -6.76 -0.81
CA LYS A 92 8.98 -7.58 0.27
C LYS A 92 7.52 -7.24 0.59
N ASN A 93 7.15 -5.97 0.51
CA ASN A 93 5.83 -5.47 0.90
C ASN A 93 4.89 -5.25 -0.30
N ARG A 94 5.38 -5.37 -1.53
CA ARG A 94 4.66 -5.04 -2.77
C ARG A 94 3.29 -5.70 -2.87
N PRO A 95 3.10 -7.00 -2.59
CA PRO A 95 1.75 -7.59 -2.62
C PRO A 95 0.76 -6.91 -1.68
N LYS A 96 1.22 -6.46 -0.50
CA LYS A 96 0.40 -5.73 0.47
C LYS A 96 0.11 -4.31 0.00
N LEU A 97 1.10 -3.62 -0.56
CA LEU A 97 0.93 -2.27 -1.10
C LEU A 97 -0.03 -2.25 -2.28
N ILE A 98 0.04 -3.25 -3.17
CA ILE A 98 -0.90 -3.41 -4.28
C ILE A 98 -2.33 -3.58 -3.75
N SER A 99 -2.54 -4.47 -2.78
CA SER A 99 -3.86 -4.67 -2.18
C SER A 99 -4.38 -3.40 -1.48
N ALA A 100 -3.50 -2.68 -0.79
CA ALA A 100 -3.85 -1.43 -0.12
C ALA A 100 -4.22 -0.34 -1.14
N ALA A 101 -3.46 -0.21 -2.23
CA ALA A 101 -3.72 0.75 -3.29
C ALA A 101 -5.05 0.47 -4.00
N ILE A 102 -5.37 -0.80 -4.31
CA ILE A 102 -6.66 -1.18 -4.91
C ILE A 102 -7.81 -0.72 -4.04
N SER A 103 -7.72 -0.99 -2.73
CA SER A 103 -8.76 -0.61 -1.77
C SER A 103 -8.84 0.89 -1.57
N ALA A 104 -7.70 1.58 -1.48
CA ALA A 104 -7.63 3.01 -1.19
C ALA A 104 -8.08 3.88 -2.36
N LEU A 105 -7.78 3.45 -3.59
CA LEU A 105 -8.21 4.13 -4.83
C LEU A 105 -9.58 3.63 -5.33
N ASP A 106 -10.18 2.67 -4.63
CA ASP A 106 -11.44 2.02 -5.01
C ASP A 106 -11.48 1.53 -6.48
N LEU A 107 -10.37 0.93 -6.95
CA LEU A 107 -10.22 0.53 -8.35
C LEU A 107 -11.19 -0.59 -8.77
N CYS A 108 -11.83 -1.25 -7.81
CA CYS A 108 -12.84 -2.27 -8.07
C CYS A 108 -14.17 -1.69 -8.56
N HIS A 109 -14.51 -0.46 -8.15
CA HIS A 109 -15.75 0.22 -8.52
C HIS A 109 -15.49 1.38 -9.49
N TYR A 110 -14.38 2.11 -9.30
CA TYR A 110 -14.01 3.29 -10.07
C TYR A 110 -12.60 3.10 -10.67
N PRO A 111 -12.46 2.33 -11.75
CA PRO A 111 -11.17 2.06 -12.38
C PRO A 111 -10.46 3.33 -12.87
N ASP A 112 -11.22 4.35 -13.25
CA ASP A 112 -10.71 5.65 -13.72
C ASP A 112 -10.00 6.44 -12.60
N ASN A 113 -10.17 6.07 -11.32
CA ASN A 113 -9.39 6.68 -10.24
C ASN A 113 -7.88 6.46 -10.40
N ALA A 114 -7.45 5.45 -11.18
CA ALA A 114 -6.05 5.26 -11.52
C ALA A 114 -5.47 6.36 -12.44
N ASP A 115 -6.32 7.16 -13.10
CA ASP A 115 -5.89 8.27 -13.97
C ASP A 115 -5.80 9.59 -13.19
N GLU A 116 -6.54 9.74 -12.09
CA GLU A 116 -6.65 10.98 -11.31
C GLU A 116 -5.86 10.95 -9.98
N TYR A 117 -5.63 9.76 -9.42
CA TYR A 117 -5.04 9.58 -8.10
C TYR A 117 -3.82 8.68 -8.12
N VAL A 118 -2.95 8.90 -7.12
CA VAL A 118 -1.79 8.07 -6.82
C VAL A 118 -1.90 7.53 -5.40
N PHE A 119 -1.51 6.27 -5.18
CA PHE A 119 -1.38 5.74 -3.83
C PHE A 119 0.00 6.10 -3.28
N PHE A 120 0.02 7.10 -2.39
CA PHE A 120 1.25 7.61 -1.79
C PHE A 120 1.57 6.89 -0.49
N VAL A 121 2.83 6.49 -0.31
CA VAL A 121 3.33 5.77 0.87
C VAL A 121 4.55 6.51 1.42
N ALA A 122 4.40 7.12 2.61
CA ALA A 122 5.50 7.69 3.36
C ALA A 122 6.19 6.62 4.20
N LEU A 123 7.50 6.46 3.99
CA LEU A 123 8.36 5.57 4.75
C LEU A 123 9.09 6.35 5.85
N ILE A 124 9.09 5.77 7.05
CA ILE A 124 9.86 6.24 8.20
C ILE A 124 11.08 5.33 8.33
N ASP A 125 12.28 5.93 8.38
CA ASP A 125 13.51 5.20 8.73
C ASP A 125 13.49 4.86 10.22
N THR A 126 13.71 3.58 10.51
CA THR A 126 13.72 2.97 11.84
C THR A 126 15.08 2.29 12.04
N PRO A 127 16.13 3.08 12.33
CA PRO A 127 17.49 2.54 12.46
C PRO A 127 17.54 1.48 13.57
N GLY A 128 18.20 0.36 13.29
CA GLY A 128 18.32 -0.79 14.19
C GLY A 128 17.14 -1.77 14.15
N ALA A 129 16.04 -1.46 13.46
CA ALA A 129 14.97 -2.41 13.23
C ALA A 129 15.40 -3.51 12.25
N LYS A 130 14.79 -4.69 12.35
CA LYS A 130 14.97 -5.80 11.38
C LYS A 130 14.66 -5.37 9.94
N HIS A 131 13.79 -4.38 9.78
CA HIS A 131 13.47 -3.73 8.51
C HIS A 131 13.69 -2.25 8.70
N ARG A 132 14.65 -1.67 7.97
CA ARG A 132 15.02 -0.26 8.09
C ARG A 132 13.82 0.67 7.93
N TYR A 133 12.87 0.33 7.06
CA TYR A 133 11.69 1.16 6.83
C TYR A 133 10.41 0.55 7.40
N SER A 134 9.57 1.43 7.93
CA SER A 134 8.16 1.16 8.25
C SER A 134 7.25 2.16 7.52
N VAL A 135 6.01 1.75 7.23
CA VAL A 135 5.01 2.70 6.72
C VAL A 135 4.64 3.65 7.85
N GLY A 136 4.90 4.94 7.65
CA GLY A 136 4.42 5.98 8.55
C GLY A 136 3.01 6.44 8.20
N TRP A 137 2.79 6.67 6.91
CA TRP A 137 1.52 7.16 6.38
C TRP A 137 1.29 6.62 4.98
N ALA A 138 0.05 6.31 4.63
CA ALA A 138 -0.33 5.93 3.28
C ALA A 138 -1.74 6.41 2.97
N ALA A 139 -1.95 6.98 1.79
CA ALA A 139 -3.25 7.49 1.37
C ALA A 139 -3.33 7.68 -0.15
N PRO A 140 -4.54 7.66 -0.72
CA PRO A 140 -4.78 8.17 -2.06
C PRO A 140 -4.65 9.71 -2.03
N ILE A 141 -3.92 10.28 -2.97
CA ILE A 141 -3.87 11.73 -3.20
C ILE A 141 -4.01 12.01 -4.68
N SER A 142 -4.55 13.17 -5.07
CA SER A 142 -4.65 13.49 -6.49
C SER A 142 -3.28 13.74 -7.10
N PHE A 143 -3.12 13.51 -8.40
CA PHE A 143 -1.89 13.89 -9.11
C PHE A 143 -1.57 15.38 -8.93
N GLU A 144 -2.58 16.25 -8.94
CA GLU A 144 -2.42 17.68 -8.69
C GLU A 144 -1.86 17.95 -7.28
N GLN A 145 -2.39 17.31 -6.24
CA GLN A 145 -1.86 17.45 -4.88
C GLN A 145 -0.41 16.96 -4.80
N TYR A 146 -0.10 15.85 -5.47
CA TYR A 146 1.26 15.34 -5.54
C TYR A 146 2.20 16.32 -6.24
N GLU A 147 1.83 16.80 -7.42
CA GLU A 147 2.60 17.75 -8.23
C GLU A 147 2.81 19.07 -7.49
N ASN A 148 1.77 19.60 -6.84
CA ASN A 148 1.88 20.83 -6.05
C ASN A 148 2.84 20.67 -4.86
N LYS A 149 2.91 19.48 -4.26
CA LYS A 149 3.76 19.21 -3.10
C LYS A 149 5.17 18.78 -3.46
N TYR A 150 5.38 18.15 -4.62
CA TYR A 150 6.63 17.46 -4.98
C TYR A 150 7.17 17.78 -6.39
N GLY A 151 6.44 18.53 -7.22
CA GLY A 151 6.56 18.60 -8.69
C GLY A 151 7.82 19.23 -9.30
N ALA A 152 8.70 19.85 -8.51
CA ALA A 152 9.97 20.36 -9.05
C ALA A 152 11.09 19.29 -9.08
N ARG A 153 10.97 18.21 -8.30
CA ARG A 153 12.04 17.22 -8.10
C ARG A 153 11.66 15.80 -8.51
N SER A 154 10.39 15.55 -8.80
CA SER A 154 9.80 14.22 -8.90
C SER A 154 9.41 13.81 -10.33
N GLY A 155 10.03 14.40 -11.36
CA GLY A 155 9.66 14.12 -12.75
C GLY A 155 8.17 14.39 -13.01
N ASP A 156 7.58 13.67 -13.96
CA ASP A 156 6.18 13.81 -14.35
C ASP A 156 5.42 12.50 -14.04
N PRO A 157 5.02 12.27 -12.78
CA PRO A 157 4.34 11.04 -12.35
C PRO A 157 3.03 10.81 -13.12
N ARG A 158 2.33 11.88 -13.49
CA ARG A 158 1.09 11.81 -14.26
C ARG A 158 1.38 11.33 -15.68
N ASN A 159 2.41 11.85 -16.32
CA ASN A 159 2.82 11.35 -17.64
C ASN A 159 3.33 9.91 -17.57
N ASP A 160 4.10 9.55 -16.54
CA ASP A 160 4.51 8.16 -16.31
C ASP A 160 3.28 7.25 -16.18
N GLN A 161 2.31 7.62 -15.33
CA GLN A 161 1.06 6.90 -15.13
C GLN A 161 0.27 6.76 -16.44
N ARG A 162 0.16 7.82 -17.24
CA ARG A 162 -0.48 7.80 -18.55
C ARG A 162 0.18 6.80 -19.50
N ILE A 163 1.52 6.82 -19.60
CA ILE A 163 2.29 5.84 -20.41
C ILE A 163 2.05 4.41 -19.90
N GLY A 164 1.97 4.26 -18.58
CA GLY A 164 1.56 3.03 -17.91
C GLY A 164 0.19 2.57 -18.41
N GLN A 165 -0.83 3.42 -18.35
CA GLN A 165 -2.18 3.06 -18.79
C GLN A 165 -2.27 2.71 -20.28
N GLU A 166 -1.59 3.47 -21.14
CA GLU A 166 -1.55 3.20 -22.58
C GLU A 166 -0.99 1.81 -22.88
N ARG A 167 0.13 1.46 -22.24
CA ARG A 167 0.73 0.12 -22.36
C ARG A 167 -0.18 -0.98 -21.82
N ALA A 168 -1.09 -0.68 -20.90
CA ALA A 168 -1.96 -1.66 -20.23
C ALA A 168 -3.09 -1.99 -21.19
N ARG A 169 -3.67 -0.94 -21.76
CA ARG A 169 -4.68 -0.99 -22.81
C ARG A 169 -4.17 -1.71 -24.07
N LEU A 170 -2.89 -1.60 -24.41
CA LEU A 170 -2.26 -2.38 -25.49
C LEU A 170 -2.25 -3.89 -25.21
N LYS A 171 -2.19 -4.32 -23.93
CA LYS A 171 -2.28 -5.74 -23.57
C LYS A 171 -3.72 -6.23 -23.53
N SER A 172 -4.61 -5.42 -22.96
CA SER A 172 -6.06 -5.65 -22.95
C SER A 172 -6.77 -4.33 -22.68
N PRO A 173 -7.87 -4.01 -23.39
CA PRO A 173 -8.65 -2.80 -23.13
C PRO A 173 -9.13 -2.66 -21.68
N SER A 174 -9.24 -3.77 -20.97
CA SER A 174 -9.72 -3.84 -19.59
C SER A 174 -8.60 -3.85 -18.55
N CYS A 175 -7.33 -3.74 -18.95
CA CYS A 175 -6.19 -3.76 -18.04
C CYS A 175 -5.94 -2.35 -17.49
N ILE A 176 -5.69 -2.27 -16.18
CA ILE A 176 -5.42 -1.01 -15.47
C ILE A 176 -3.97 -1.02 -15.00
N SER A 177 -3.25 0.07 -15.25
CA SER A 177 -1.99 0.39 -14.59
C SER A 177 -2.28 1.35 -13.44
N PHE A 178 -1.62 1.23 -12.30
CA PHE A 178 -1.64 2.28 -11.29
C PHE A 178 -0.26 2.47 -10.66
N GLN A 179 -0.03 3.67 -10.13
CA GLN A 179 1.25 4.10 -9.58
C GLN A 179 1.22 4.06 -8.06
N ILE A 180 2.26 3.47 -7.47
CA ILE A 180 2.57 3.59 -6.05
C ILE A 180 3.84 4.44 -5.95
N VAL A 181 3.77 5.50 -5.14
CA VAL A 181 4.91 6.38 -4.89
C VAL A 181 5.36 6.23 -3.46
N GLU A 182 6.61 5.78 -3.29
CA GLU A 182 7.26 5.61 -2.00
C GLU A 182 8.19 6.79 -1.76
N TYR A 183 8.06 7.41 -0.58
CA TYR A 183 8.86 8.56 -0.18
C TYR A 183 9.52 8.30 1.17
N ALA A 184 10.86 8.29 1.21
CA ALA A 184 11.62 8.20 2.46
C ALA A 184 12.03 9.61 2.91
N SER A 185 11.46 10.07 4.04
CA SER A 185 11.44 11.49 4.43
C SER A 185 12.80 12.15 4.66
N ASN A 186 13.83 11.37 5.02
CA ASN A 186 15.10 11.93 5.47
C ASN A 186 16.11 12.14 4.34
N ASP A 187 15.97 11.42 3.22
CA ASP A 187 17.00 11.36 2.18
C ASP A 187 16.50 11.81 0.80
N GLY A 188 15.24 12.26 0.68
CA GLY A 188 14.63 12.63 -0.61
C GLY A 188 14.54 11.47 -1.61
N CYS A 189 14.78 10.24 -1.14
CA CYS A 189 14.78 9.05 -1.96
C CYS A 189 13.35 8.70 -2.38
N ARG A 190 13.17 8.56 -3.70
CA ARG A 190 11.90 8.23 -4.33
C ARG A 190 12.01 6.92 -5.08
N ASN A 191 11.06 6.03 -4.81
CA ASN A 191 10.83 4.87 -5.65
C ASN A 191 9.41 4.95 -6.18
N THR A 192 9.25 4.76 -7.47
CA THR A 192 7.96 4.77 -8.13
C THR A 192 7.85 3.51 -8.93
N PHE A 193 6.76 2.77 -8.74
CA PHE A 193 6.52 1.58 -9.53
C PHE A 193 5.09 1.54 -10.02
N GLN A 194 4.95 0.91 -11.18
CA GLN A 194 3.68 0.67 -11.84
C GLN A 194 3.36 -0.80 -11.78
N THR A 195 2.11 -1.11 -11.47
CA THR A 195 1.59 -2.45 -11.57
C THR A 195 0.38 -2.47 -12.49
N TRP A 196 0.24 -3.58 -13.20
CA TRP A 196 -0.76 -3.82 -14.22
C TRP A 196 -1.66 -4.91 -13.72
N MET A 197 -2.97 -4.78 -13.89
CA MET A 197 -3.91 -5.82 -13.45
C MET A 197 -5.02 -6.02 -14.45
N MET A 198 -5.46 -7.27 -14.58
CA MET A 198 -6.63 -7.63 -15.36
C MET A 198 -7.88 -7.53 -14.47
N PRO A 199 -9.10 -7.38 -15.05
CA PRO A 199 -10.33 -7.30 -14.25
C PRO A 199 -10.51 -8.49 -13.33
N LYS A 200 -10.19 -9.71 -13.80
CA LYS A 200 -10.25 -10.93 -13.00
C LYS A 200 -9.39 -10.87 -11.74
N ASP A 201 -8.27 -10.13 -11.77
CA ASP A 201 -7.36 -10.01 -10.64
C ASP A 201 -7.98 -9.08 -9.58
N LEU A 202 -8.64 -7.99 -10.01
CA LEU A 202 -9.38 -7.07 -9.13
C LEU A 202 -10.50 -7.77 -8.34
N HIS A 203 -11.20 -8.72 -8.98
CA HIS A 203 -12.31 -9.43 -8.35
C HIS A 203 -11.87 -10.27 -7.14
N GLY A 204 -10.61 -10.72 -7.10
CA GLY A 204 -10.03 -11.43 -5.95
C GLY A 204 -9.77 -10.55 -4.73
N TYR A 205 -9.81 -9.22 -4.86
CA TYR A 205 -9.52 -8.26 -3.78
C TYR A 205 -10.77 -7.62 -3.16
N ARG A 206 -11.97 -7.93 -3.65
CA ARG A 206 -13.26 -7.36 -3.17
C ARG A 206 -13.55 -7.62 -1.69
N THR A 207 -12.85 -8.53 -1.02
CA THR A 207 -13.13 -8.95 0.37
C THR A 207 -12.14 -8.40 1.41
N ALA A 208 -11.25 -7.47 1.06
CA ALA A 208 -10.20 -6.97 1.95
C ALA A 208 -10.40 -5.51 2.36
N GLY A 209 -11.54 -5.16 2.95
CA GLY A 209 -11.77 -3.84 3.56
C GLY A 209 -11.73 -3.91 5.08
N PHE A 210 -10.67 -3.38 5.71
CA PHE A 210 -10.68 -3.05 7.14
C PHE A 210 -9.88 -1.77 7.38
N GLY A 211 -10.56 -0.70 7.80
CA GLY A 211 -9.95 0.50 8.37
C GLY A 211 -10.06 0.47 9.89
N VAL A 212 -8.93 0.41 10.60
CA VAL A 212 -8.85 0.78 12.01
C VAL A 212 -7.96 2.03 12.06
N LEU A 213 -8.59 3.20 12.05
CA LEU A 213 -7.91 4.44 12.41
C LEU A 213 -8.06 4.65 13.91
N ASN A 214 -6.94 4.93 14.59
CA ASN A 214 -6.92 5.30 16.00
C ASN A 214 -7.53 6.71 16.15
N TRP A 215 -8.85 6.76 16.34
CA TRP A 215 -9.65 7.99 16.44
C TRP A 215 -9.27 8.90 17.63
N TRP A 216 -8.53 8.36 18.61
CA TRP A 216 -8.11 9.06 19.82
C TRP A 216 -7.15 10.23 19.55
N GLU A 217 -6.27 10.12 18.55
CA GLU A 217 -5.35 11.21 18.20
C GLU A 217 -6.06 12.35 17.45
N ILE A 218 -7.15 12.04 16.75
CA ILE A 218 -7.99 13.03 16.06
C ILE A 218 -8.85 13.81 17.08
N LEU A 219 -9.39 13.12 18.09
CA LEU A 219 -10.17 13.77 19.16
C LEU A 219 -9.32 14.69 20.06
N LYS A 220 -8.05 14.33 20.33
CA LYS A 220 -7.12 15.22 21.08
C LYS A 220 -6.83 16.54 20.37
N ALA A 221 -6.89 16.57 19.03
CA ALA A 221 -6.72 17.79 18.26
C ALA A 221 -7.97 18.69 18.28
N GLN A 222 -9.15 18.14 18.59
CA GLN A 222 -10.44 18.84 18.50
C GLN A 222 -11.02 19.27 19.86
N CYS A 223 -10.74 18.56 20.95
CA CYS A 223 -11.26 18.92 22.27
C CYS A 223 -10.25 19.79 23.04
N GLY A 224 -10.41 21.11 22.95
CA GLY A 224 -9.76 22.06 23.85
C GLY A 224 -10.24 21.87 25.29
N HIS A 225 -9.62 20.98 26.06
CA HIS A 225 -9.73 20.99 27.51
C HIS A 225 -8.83 22.09 28.10
N PRO A 226 -9.26 22.77 29.17
CA PRO A 226 -8.47 23.84 29.78
C PRO A 226 -7.14 23.26 30.27
N LYS A 227 -6.07 24.01 29.99
CA LYS A 227 -4.71 23.72 30.45
C LYS A 227 -4.70 23.62 31.98
N ASN A 228 -4.77 22.41 32.51
CA ASN A 228 -4.25 22.15 33.85
C ASN A 228 -2.76 21.79 33.67
N PRO A 229 -1.82 22.46 34.36
CA PRO A 229 -0.41 22.12 34.24
C PRO A 229 -0.21 20.72 34.82
N ASN A 230 0.13 19.75 33.96
CA ASN A 230 0.55 18.44 34.42
C ASN A 230 1.86 18.57 35.22
N PRO A 231 1.99 17.87 36.36
CA PRO A 231 3.19 17.88 37.18
C PRO A 231 4.39 17.24 36.44
N PRO A 232 5.63 17.65 36.75
CA PRO A 232 6.81 17.39 35.92
C PRO A 232 7.41 15.98 36.04
N ASN A 233 6.63 14.91 36.25
CA ASN A 233 7.16 13.55 36.43
C ASN A 233 6.21 12.42 35.98
N GLN A 234 5.62 12.50 34.79
CA GLN A 234 5.06 11.31 34.14
C GLN A 234 5.98 10.85 32.99
N LEU A 235 6.65 9.72 33.24
CA LEU A 235 7.32 8.93 32.23
C LEU A 235 6.35 8.65 31.07
N LEU A 236 6.63 9.23 29.90
CA LEU A 236 5.91 8.92 28.67
C LEU A 236 6.07 7.43 28.38
N SER A 237 4.96 6.70 28.42
CA SER A 237 4.91 5.28 28.07
C SER A 237 5.31 5.10 26.59
N PRO A 238 5.95 3.97 26.22
CA PRO A 238 6.48 3.74 24.88
C PRO A 238 5.37 3.71 23.80
N PRO A 239 5.70 3.97 22.53
CA PRO A 239 4.74 4.14 21.44
C PRO A 239 3.96 2.84 21.13
N PHE A 240 2.74 2.77 21.66
CA PHE A 240 1.43 2.38 21.09
C PHE A 240 1.29 1.33 19.94
N ASN A 241 2.25 0.43 19.69
CA ASN A 241 2.05 -0.70 18.77
C ASN A 241 1.27 -1.90 19.38
N GLY A 242 1.04 -1.92 20.69
CA GLY A 242 0.32 -3.01 21.37
C GLY A 242 -1.18 -3.09 21.06
N ASN A 243 -1.80 -1.96 20.71
CA ASN A 243 -3.26 -1.89 20.60
C ASN A 243 -3.83 -2.64 19.39
N LEU A 244 -3.11 -2.71 18.27
CA LEU A 244 -3.64 -3.39 17.09
C LEU A 244 -3.75 -4.90 17.29
N MET A 245 -2.81 -5.51 18.02
CA MET A 245 -2.88 -6.94 18.34
C MET A 245 -4.00 -7.22 19.35
N ALA A 246 -4.19 -6.35 20.35
CA ALA A 246 -5.30 -6.47 21.30
C ALA A 246 -6.67 -6.31 20.62
N VAL A 247 -6.82 -5.33 19.72
CA VAL A 247 -8.06 -5.13 18.93
C VAL A 247 -8.33 -6.32 18.02
N LYS A 248 -7.29 -6.90 17.40
CA LYS A 248 -7.44 -8.12 16.58
C LYS A 248 -7.87 -9.32 17.42
N ALA A 249 -7.21 -9.56 18.56
CA ALA A 249 -7.56 -10.65 19.45
C ALA A 249 -9.00 -10.50 19.99
N TRP A 250 -9.39 -9.29 20.38
CA TRP A 250 -10.76 -8.96 20.79
C TRP A 250 -11.76 -9.22 19.67
N ARG A 251 -11.50 -8.69 18.45
CA ARG A 251 -12.35 -8.93 17.28
C ARG A 251 -12.51 -10.42 17.02
N ASP A 252 -11.43 -11.19 17.04
CA ASP A 252 -11.47 -12.62 16.73
C ASP A 252 -12.25 -13.41 17.79
N LEU A 253 -12.16 -12.99 19.06
CA LEU A 253 -12.92 -13.57 20.16
C LEU A 253 -14.42 -13.30 20.03
N TYR A 254 -14.81 -12.07 19.68
CA TYR A 254 -16.21 -11.62 19.63
C TYR A 254 -16.79 -11.58 18.20
N LEU A 255 -16.10 -12.15 17.21
CA LEU A 255 -16.52 -12.06 15.80
C LEU A 255 -17.96 -12.57 15.56
N PRO A 256 -18.39 -13.70 16.18
CA PRO A 256 -19.78 -14.15 16.04
C PRO A 256 -20.79 -13.13 16.56
N ASP A 257 -20.53 -12.53 17.73
CA ASP A 257 -21.42 -11.54 18.35
C ASP A 257 -21.44 -10.23 17.55
N ILE A 258 -20.28 -9.81 17.03
CA ILE A 258 -20.17 -8.64 16.14
C ILE A 258 -20.99 -8.87 14.86
N HIS A 259 -20.97 -10.08 14.30
CA HIS A 259 -21.77 -10.40 13.12
C HIS A 259 -23.27 -10.36 13.42
N LEU A 260 -23.71 -10.96 14.54
CA LEU A 260 -25.12 -10.91 14.93
C LEU A 260 -25.57 -9.47 15.19
N ALA A 261 -24.78 -8.68 15.90
CA ALA A 261 -25.05 -7.27 16.13
C ALA A 261 -25.08 -6.47 14.82
N ALA A 262 -24.23 -6.80 13.83
CA ALA A 262 -24.24 -6.15 12.54
C ALA A 262 -25.47 -6.52 11.70
N ILE A 263 -25.90 -7.78 11.73
CA ILE A 263 -27.11 -8.24 11.04
C ILE A 263 -28.33 -7.51 11.59
N ASP A 264 -28.48 -7.47 12.91
CA ASP A 264 -29.58 -6.81 13.60
C ASP A 264 -29.54 -5.28 13.39
N ALA A 265 -28.42 -4.64 13.72
CA ALA A 265 -28.30 -3.19 13.67
C ALA A 265 -28.42 -2.61 12.25
N LEU A 266 -27.98 -3.35 11.23
CA LEU A 266 -28.10 -2.92 9.83
C LEU A 266 -29.41 -3.37 9.17
N GLY A 267 -30.21 -4.18 9.85
CA GLY A 267 -31.46 -4.74 9.32
C GLY A 267 -31.23 -5.69 8.15
N LEU A 268 -30.13 -6.46 8.15
CA LEU A 268 -29.75 -7.30 7.00
C LEU A 268 -30.68 -8.49 6.79
N ASP A 269 -31.39 -8.92 7.83
CA ASP A 269 -32.40 -10.00 7.72
C ASP A 269 -33.64 -9.54 6.94
N GLU A 270 -33.97 -8.23 7.00
CA GLU A 270 -35.10 -7.64 6.28
C GLU A 270 -34.69 -7.11 4.90
N ASP A 271 -33.54 -6.42 4.83
CA ASP A 271 -32.98 -5.89 3.60
C ASP A 271 -31.47 -6.21 3.52
N PRO A 272 -31.09 -7.30 2.85
CA PRO A 272 -29.68 -7.63 2.63
C PRO A 272 -28.90 -6.54 1.89
N SER A 273 -29.58 -5.65 1.15
CA SER A 273 -28.95 -4.53 0.45
C SER A 273 -28.59 -3.37 1.38
N ALA A 274 -29.11 -3.34 2.61
CA ALA A 274 -28.80 -2.31 3.59
C ALA A 274 -27.30 -2.27 3.94
N GLY A 275 -26.60 -3.41 3.86
CA GLY A 275 -25.14 -3.50 4.03
C GLY A 275 -24.34 -2.76 2.96
N GLN A 276 -24.96 -2.38 1.83
CA GLN A 276 -24.33 -1.53 0.81
C GLN A 276 -24.51 -0.03 1.10
N LYS A 277 -25.40 0.33 2.04
CA LYS A 277 -25.80 1.72 2.31
C LYS A 277 -25.49 2.16 3.73
N ARG A 278 -25.21 1.21 4.63
CA ARG A 278 -25.01 1.44 6.05
C ARG A 278 -23.82 0.64 6.58
N PHE A 279 -23.21 1.13 7.64
CA PHE A 279 -22.17 0.41 8.38
C PHE A 279 -22.32 0.61 9.89
N LEU A 280 -21.83 -0.37 10.64
CA LEU A 280 -21.81 -0.37 12.10
C LEU A 280 -20.42 0.09 12.57
N LEU A 281 -20.37 1.18 13.33
CA LEU A 281 -19.16 1.67 13.98
C LEU A 281 -19.18 1.29 15.46
N ILE A 282 -18.22 0.47 15.89
CA ILE A 282 -18.06 0.03 17.28
C ILE A 282 -16.90 0.79 17.93
N TYR A 283 -17.20 1.53 18.99
CA TYR A 283 -16.21 2.24 19.79
C TYR A 283 -15.72 1.34 20.91
N LEU A 284 -14.41 1.08 20.91
CA LEU A 284 -13.76 0.27 21.93
C LEU A 284 -12.94 1.16 22.87
N ARG A 285 -13.16 1.00 24.18
CA ARG A 285 -12.37 1.65 25.23
C ARG A 285 -11.37 0.67 25.81
N TYR A 286 -10.12 1.07 25.86
CA TYR A 286 -9.07 0.32 26.54
C TYR A 286 -9.13 0.56 28.05
N THR A 287 -9.22 -0.50 28.85
CA THR A 287 -9.38 -0.41 30.31
C THR A 287 -8.06 -0.31 31.07
N GLY A 288 -6.92 -0.64 30.42
CA GLY A 288 -5.59 -0.48 31.02
C GLY A 288 -5.19 -1.54 32.05
N LEU A 289 -6.05 -2.53 32.32
CA LEU A 289 -5.82 -3.54 33.36
C LEU A 289 -5.45 -4.89 32.74
N PRO A 290 -4.16 -5.28 32.71
CA PRO A 290 -3.68 -6.50 32.06
C PRO A 290 -4.13 -7.80 32.75
N GLU A 291 -4.91 -7.72 33.82
CA GLU A 291 -5.42 -8.87 34.58
C GLU A 291 -6.89 -9.20 34.28
N ILE A 292 -7.61 -8.36 33.52
CA ILE A 292 -9.00 -8.63 33.13
C ILE A 292 -9.01 -9.18 31.70
N PRO A 293 -9.62 -10.34 31.41
CA PRO A 293 -9.68 -10.90 30.05
C PRO A 293 -10.30 -9.95 28.98
N GLU A 294 -10.97 -8.89 29.43
CA GLU A 294 -11.65 -7.86 28.64
C GLU A 294 -10.90 -6.52 28.72
N PHE A 295 -9.68 -6.48 28.19
CA PHE A 295 -8.86 -5.25 28.11
C PHE A 295 -9.49 -4.17 27.21
N LEU A 296 -10.45 -4.56 26.37
CA LEU A 296 -11.23 -3.71 25.49
C LEU A 296 -12.71 -3.95 25.78
N ILE A 297 -13.44 -2.88 26.09
CA ILE A 297 -14.89 -2.91 26.27
C ILE A 297 -15.55 -2.12 25.15
N VAL A 298 -16.72 -2.57 24.70
CA VAL A 298 -17.57 -1.76 23.82
C VAL A 298 -18.12 -0.61 24.64
N GLU A 299 -17.69 0.62 24.32
CA GLU A 299 -18.20 1.83 24.95
C GLU A 299 -19.47 2.32 24.26
N ASN A 300 -19.51 2.19 22.94
CA ASN A 300 -20.68 2.58 22.15
C ASN A 300 -20.72 1.88 20.79
N ALA A 301 -21.89 1.85 20.17
CA ALA A 301 -22.08 1.34 18.81
C ALA A 301 -23.10 2.23 18.07
N PHE A 302 -22.77 2.61 16.83
CA PHE A 302 -23.60 3.50 16.03
C PHE A 302 -23.76 2.95 14.62
N VAL A 303 -24.94 3.13 14.05
CA VAL A 303 -25.22 2.84 12.65
C VAL A 303 -25.23 4.14 11.89
N PHE A 304 -24.48 4.18 10.80
CA PHE A 304 -24.44 5.33 9.91
C PHE A 304 -24.80 4.88 8.49
N SER A 305 -25.47 5.75 7.76
CA SER A 305 -25.51 5.68 6.30
C SER A 305 -24.14 6.06 5.71
N LEU A 306 -23.88 5.62 4.48
CA LEU A 306 -22.68 6.04 3.74
C LEU A 306 -22.61 7.56 3.54
N GLU A 307 -23.78 8.22 3.41
CA GLU A 307 -23.87 9.67 3.30
C GLU A 307 -23.44 10.37 4.59
N GLU A 308 -23.89 9.88 5.75
CA GLU A 308 -23.46 10.38 7.06
C GLU A 308 -21.96 10.15 7.29
N ALA A 309 -21.44 8.97 6.90
CA ALA A 309 -20.00 8.69 6.90
C ALA A 309 -19.23 9.72 6.09
N ALA A 310 -19.68 10.00 4.87
CA ALA A 310 -19.03 10.94 3.98
C ALA A 310 -18.98 12.34 4.61
N ILE A 311 -20.08 12.77 5.25
CA ILE A 311 -20.13 14.05 5.98
C ILE A 311 -19.15 14.06 7.16
N MET A 312 -19.09 12.99 7.95
CA MET A 312 -18.14 12.86 9.07
C MET A 312 -16.68 12.92 8.60
N VAL A 313 -16.35 12.26 7.48
CA VAL A 313 -15.02 12.29 6.88
C VAL A 313 -14.68 13.68 6.34
N HIS A 314 -15.62 14.34 5.64
CA HIS A 314 -15.40 15.64 5.01
C HIS A 314 -15.38 16.83 6.00
N SER A 315 -16.21 16.80 7.04
CA SER A 315 -16.24 17.84 8.09
C SER A 315 -14.93 17.91 8.87
N THR A 316 -14.30 16.75 9.11
CA THR A 316 -13.00 16.65 9.80
C THR A 316 -11.87 17.31 9.00
N VAL A 317 -11.95 17.29 7.66
CA VAL A 317 -10.96 17.94 6.76
C VAL A 317 -11.08 19.46 6.77
N ARG A 318 -12.23 20.05 7.12
CA ARG A 318 -12.40 21.52 7.16
C ARG A 318 -12.02 22.14 8.50
N THR A 319 -12.17 21.42 9.61
CA THR A 319 -11.84 21.92 10.96
C THR A 319 -10.33 21.98 11.27
N THR A 320 -9.47 21.44 10.42
CA THR A 320 -8.00 21.57 10.53
C THR A 320 -7.42 22.78 9.76
N TRP A 321 -8.29 23.64 9.22
CA TRP A 321 -7.91 24.86 8.46
C TRP A 321 -8.45 26.16 9.07
N TYR A 322 -8.62 26.21 10.39
CA TYR A 322 -8.72 27.44 11.18
C TYR A 322 -7.90 27.32 12.46
#